data_AF-A0A371FTE3-F1
#
_entry.id   AF-A0A371FTE3-F1
#
_cell.length_a   1.000
_cell.length_b   1.000
_cell.length_c   1.000
_cell.angle_alpha   90.00
_cell.angle_beta   90.00
_cell.angle_gamma   90.00
#
_symmetry.space_group_name_H-M   'P 1'
#
loop_
_entity.id
_entity.type
_entity.pdbx_description
1 polymer ?
#
loop_
_entity_poly.entity_id
_entity_poly.type
_entity_poly.pdbx_seq_one_letter_code
_entity_poly.pdbx_strand_id
1 'polypeptide(L)'
;MQMRQVGRPVSTYYADLRAIWQELDYRKPITLAQPDVKQAHQKEIDEECVYIFLAGLDHLYDHVRKPFLNPENAFAVVRSEEQRRNTMLHSQVTPRVAMATKTALTQNRSFPSKNQGGSESGCSHCGNPKHTIDNCFKLHRYPDWWDNLNE
;
A
#
# COMPACT_ATOMS: atom_id res chain seq x y z
N MET A 1 -10.82 -29.94 -11.13
CA MET A 1 -11.50 -28.79 -10.52
C MET A 1 -10.42 -27.79 -10.16
N GLN A 2 -10.35 -26.64 -10.83
CA GLN A 2 -9.30 -25.64 -10.59
C GLN A 2 -9.81 -24.67 -9.53
N MET A 3 -9.10 -24.51 -8.42
CA MET A 3 -9.45 -23.47 -7.44
C MET A 3 -9.20 -22.09 -8.04
N ARG A 4 -10.11 -21.16 -7.76
CA ARG A 4 -10.04 -19.77 -8.22
C ARG A 4 -10.40 -18.85 -7.06
N GLN A 5 -9.92 -17.61 -7.12
CA GLN A 5 -10.20 -16.59 -6.12
C GLN A 5 -11.70 -16.22 -6.07
N VAL A 6 -12.31 -15.94 -7.22
CA VAL A 6 -13.77 -15.69 -7.38
C VAL A 6 -14.25 -14.59 -6.43
N GLY A 7 -13.52 -13.47 -6.37
CA GLY A 7 -13.85 -12.31 -5.53
C GLY A 7 -13.59 -12.49 -4.03
N ARG A 8 -13.14 -13.67 -3.57
CA ARG A 8 -12.73 -13.88 -2.17
C ARG A 8 -11.41 -13.12 -1.91
N PRO A 9 -11.11 -12.79 -0.65
CA PRO A 9 -9.82 -12.20 -0.30
C PRO A 9 -8.65 -13.06 -0.78
N VAL A 10 -7.60 -12.44 -1.32
CA VAL A 10 -6.39 -13.13 -1.80
C VAL A 10 -5.80 -14.01 -0.69
N SER A 11 -5.86 -13.55 0.56
CA SER A 11 -5.43 -14.31 1.73
C SER A 11 -6.17 -15.62 1.93
N THR A 12 -7.49 -15.64 1.76
CA THR A 12 -8.30 -16.85 1.92
C THR A 12 -8.03 -17.83 0.79
N TYR A 13 -7.98 -17.34 -0.45
CA TYR A 13 -7.63 -18.17 -1.61
C TYR A 13 -6.24 -18.81 -1.49
N TYR A 14 -5.23 -18.02 -1.08
CA TYR A 14 -3.87 -18.54 -0.88
C TYR A 14 -3.79 -19.55 0.28
N ALA A 15 -4.56 -19.35 1.35
CA ALA A 15 -4.62 -20.29 2.47
C ALA A 15 -5.18 -21.65 2.03
N ASP A 16 -6.23 -21.66 1.21
CA ASP A 16 -6.80 -22.90 0.66
C ASP A 16 -5.79 -23.65 -0.22
N LEU A 17 -5.05 -22.93 -1.08
CA LEU A 17 -3.97 -23.51 -1.87
C LEU A 17 -2.86 -24.10 -1.00
N ARG A 18 -2.44 -23.35 0.03
CA ARG A 18 -1.40 -23.80 0.95
C ARG A 18 -1.80 -25.07 1.69
N ALA A 19 -3.05 -25.20 2.09
CA ALA A 19 -3.55 -26.42 2.71
C ALA A 19 -3.44 -27.63 1.76
N ILE A 20 -3.74 -27.45 0.47
CA ILE A 20 -3.59 -28.50 -0.53
C ILE A 20 -2.11 -28.87 -0.73
N TRP A 21 -1.22 -27.88 -0.87
CA TRP A 21 0.21 -28.15 -1.05
C TRP A 21 0.79 -28.88 0.16
N GLN A 22 0.43 -28.49 1.38
CA GLN A 22 0.85 -29.17 2.61
C GLN A 22 0.35 -30.62 2.67
N GLU A 23 -0.89 -30.88 2.25
CA GLU A 23 -1.43 -32.24 2.18
C GLU A 23 -0.69 -33.07 1.11
N LEU A 24 -0.31 -32.46 -0.01
CA LEU A 24 0.51 -33.12 -1.04
C LEU A 24 1.90 -33.45 -0.53
N ASP A 25 2.56 -32.52 0.16
CA ASP A 25 3.88 -32.73 0.78
C ASP A 25 3.84 -33.87 1.80
N TYR A 26 2.76 -33.94 2.59
CA TYR A 26 2.55 -35.01 3.56
C TYR A 26 2.38 -36.38 2.89
N ARG A 27 1.59 -36.45 1.80
CA ARG A 27 1.33 -37.71 1.08
C ARG A 27 2.49 -38.17 0.21
N LYS A 28 3.31 -37.24 -0.27
CA LYS A 28 4.39 -37.50 -1.21
C LYS A 28 5.69 -36.84 -0.72
N PRO A 29 6.26 -37.33 0.39
CA PRO A 29 7.49 -36.76 0.91
C PRO A 29 8.62 -36.90 -0.10
N ILE A 30 9.41 -35.85 -0.29
CA ILE A 30 10.59 -35.87 -1.16
C ILE A 30 11.65 -36.78 -0.53
N THR A 31 11.88 -37.95 -1.12
CA THR A 31 12.88 -38.94 -0.67
C THR A 31 14.24 -38.80 -1.35
N LEU A 32 14.47 -37.72 -2.11
CA LEU A 32 15.72 -37.47 -2.84
C LEU A 32 16.89 -37.28 -1.85
N ALA A 33 17.96 -38.06 -2.05
CA ALA A 33 19.13 -38.06 -1.17
C ALA A 33 20.16 -36.99 -1.50
N GLN A 34 20.28 -36.61 -2.78
CA GLN A 34 21.26 -35.60 -3.20
C GLN A 34 20.69 -34.18 -3.07
N PRO A 35 21.44 -33.25 -2.46
CA PRO A 35 20.93 -31.92 -2.09
C PRO A 35 20.64 -31.03 -3.31
N ASP A 36 21.46 -31.12 -4.35
CA ASP A 36 21.29 -30.42 -5.63
C ASP A 36 20.04 -30.88 -6.38
N VAL A 37 19.82 -32.20 -6.47
CA VAL A 37 18.63 -32.77 -7.10
C VAL A 37 17.38 -32.42 -6.29
N LYS A 38 17.47 -32.46 -4.95
CA LYS A 38 16.37 -32.04 -4.07
C LYS A 38 16.03 -30.56 -4.26
N GLN A 39 17.03 -29.70 -4.37
CA GLN A 39 16.83 -28.26 -4.61
C GLN A 39 16.20 -27.99 -5.98
N ALA A 40 16.68 -28.66 -7.04
CA ALA A 40 16.11 -28.53 -8.38
C ALA A 40 14.63 -28.95 -8.39
N HIS A 41 14.31 -30.07 -7.75
CA HIS A 41 12.93 -30.54 -7.64
C HIS A 41 12.04 -29.59 -6.83
N GLN A 42 12.54 -29.02 -5.73
CA GLN A 42 11.80 -28.01 -4.98
C GLN A 42 11.50 -26.78 -5.83
N LYS A 43 12.45 -26.34 -6.66
CA LYS A 43 12.26 -25.22 -7.58
C LYS A 43 11.14 -25.49 -8.59
N GLU A 44 11.06 -26.71 -9.13
CA GLU A 44 9.96 -27.11 -10.02
C GLU A 44 8.60 -27.06 -9.30
N ILE A 45 8.53 -27.57 -8.07
CA ILE A 45 7.31 -27.51 -7.24
C ILE A 45 6.91 -26.05 -6.99
N ASP A 46 7.88 -25.19 -6.62
CA ASP A 46 7.63 -23.77 -6.37
C ASP A 46 7.10 -23.07 -7.63
N GLU A 47 7.67 -23.37 -8.81
CA GLU A 47 7.22 -22.85 -10.10
C GLU A 47 5.78 -23.28 -10.43
N GLU A 48 5.44 -24.55 -10.22
CA GLU A 48 4.07 -25.06 -10.38
C GLU A 48 3.08 -24.38 -9.41
N CYS A 49 3.48 -24.23 -8.14
CA CYS A 49 2.66 -23.56 -7.12
C CYS A 49 2.40 -22.09 -7.47
N VAL A 50 3.44 -21.37 -7.93
CA VAL A 50 3.32 -19.99 -8.43
C VAL A 50 2.36 -19.94 -9.61
N TYR A 51 2.51 -20.83 -10.59
CA TYR A 51 1.65 -20.88 -11.77
C TYR A 51 0.18 -21.10 -11.37
N ILE A 52 -0.11 -22.10 -10.54
CA ILE A 52 -1.46 -22.43 -10.08
C ILE A 52 -2.06 -21.23 -9.34
N PHE A 53 -1.30 -20.62 -8.42
CA PHE A 53 -1.74 -19.46 -7.67
C PHE A 53 -2.14 -18.32 -8.62
N LEU A 54 -1.23 -17.90 -9.51
CA LEU A 54 -1.46 -16.79 -10.42
C LEU A 54 -2.58 -17.07 -11.44
N ALA A 55 -2.68 -18.29 -11.95
CA ALA A 55 -3.71 -18.68 -12.91
C ALA A 55 -5.13 -18.64 -12.33
N GLY A 56 -5.27 -18.92 -11.03
CA GLY A 56 -6.57 -18.86 -10.33
C GLY A 56 -6.93 -17.50 -9.75
N LEU A 57 -6.05 -16.49 -9.83
CA LEU A 57 -6.39 -15.12 -9.42
C LEU A 57 -7.48 -14.51 -10.31
N ASP A 58 -8.17 -13.52 -9.77
CA ASP A 58 -9.08 -12.72 -10.56
C ASP A 58 -8.32 -11.82 -11.56
N HIS A 59 -8.98 -11.47 -12.66
CA HIS A 59 -8.42 -10.64 -13.75
C HIS A 59 -7.97 -9.25 -13.27
N LEU A 60 -8.52 -8.79 -12.16
CA LEU A 60 -8.13 -7.51 -11.57
C LEU A 60 -6.63 -7.49 -11.23
N TYR A 61 -5.98 -8.62 -10.92
CA TYR A 61 -4.56 -8.68 -10.58
C TYR A 61 -3.63 -8.92 -11.78
N ASP A 62 -4.13 -8.87 -13.02
CA ASP A 62 -3.33 -9.23 -14.21
C ASP A 62 -2.05 -8.38 -14.35
N HIS A 63 -2.07 -7.11 -13.95
CA HIS A 63 -0.91 -6.22 -14.01
C HIS A 63 0.22 -6.56 -13.02
N VAL A 64 -0.06 -7.37 -11.99
CA VAL A 64 0.95 -7.83 -11.03
C VAL A 64 1.35 -9.29 -11.24
N ARG A 65 0.81 -9.97 -12.27
CA ARG A 65 1.21 -11.32 -12.67
C ARG A 65 2.56 -11.27 -13.39
N LYS A 66 3.63 -11.37 -12.63
CA LYS A 66 5.00 -11.50 -13.12
C LYS A 66 5.59 -12.84 -12.69
N PRO A 67 6.71 -13.29 -13.29
CA PRO A 67 7.44 -14.44 -12.76
C PRO A 67 7.90 -14.20 -11.33
N PHE A 68 7.71 -15.18 -10.45
CA PHE A 68 8.17 -15.16 -9.06
C PHE A 68 9.04 -16.38 -8.77
N LEU A 69 9.93 -16.24 -7.80
CA LEU A 69 10.83 -17.30 -7.36
C LEU A 69 10.10 -18.40 -6.58
N ASN A 70 9.07 -18.03 -5.80
CA ASN A 70 8.33 -18.93 -4.93
C ASN A 70 6.90 -18.39 -4.67
N PRO A 71 5.96 -19.24 -4.20
CA PRO A 71 4.57 -18.83 -3.99
C PRO A 71 4.42 -17.76 -2.91
N GLU A 72 5.31 -17.68 -1.91
CA GLU A 72 5.28 -16.67 -0.86
C GLU A 72 5.54 -15.26 -1.40
N ASN A 73 6.53 -15.11 -2.28
CA ASN A 73 6.84 -13.84 -2.93
C ASN A 73 5.70 -13.39 -3.85
N ALA A 74 5.12 -14.34 -4.59
CA ALA A 74 3.94 -14.07 -5.41
C ALA A 74 2.78 -13.57 -4.54
N PHE A 75 2.49 -14.28 -3.44
CA PHE A 75 1.45 -13.91 -2.50
C PHE A 75 1.67 -12.53 -1.87
N ALA A 76 2.90 -12.23 -1.42
CA ALA A 76 3.22 -10.96 -0.79
C ALA A 76 2.95 -9.77 -1.72
N VAL A 77 3.32 -9.89 -3.00
CA VAL A 77 3.09 -8.85 -4.01
C VAL A 77 1.60 -8.68 -4.31
N VAL A 78 0.88 -9.77 -4.55
CA VAL A 78 -0.56 -9.71 -4.86
C VAL A 78 -1.37 -9.19 -3.66
N ARG A 79 -1.01 -9.59 -2.44
CA ARG A 79 -1.63 -9.10 -1.20
C ARG A 79 -1.35 -7.61 -0.99
N SER A 80 -0.13 -7.15 -1.24
CA SER A 80 0.21 -5.73 -1.16
C SER A 80 -0.61 -4.91 -2.16
N GLU A 81 -0.84 -5.46 -3.36
CA GLU A 81 -1.70 -4.83 -4.37
C GLU A 81 -3.17 -4.81 -3.97
N GLU A 82 -3.70 -5.90 -3.41
CA GLU A 82 -5.06 -5.95 -2.85
C GLU A 82 -5.25 -4.85 -1.79
N GLN A 83 -4.29 -4.72 -0.87
CA GLN A 83 -4.32 -3.68 0.15
C GLN A 83 -4.25 -2.27 -0.46
N ARG A 84 -3.37 -2.04 -1.44
CA ARG A 84 -3.25 -0.74 -2.13
C ARG A 84 -4.54 -0.34 -2.82
N ARG A 85 -5.24 -1.30 -3.45
CA ARG A 85 -6.52 -1.04 -4.11
C ARG A 85 -7.61 -0.73 -3.10
N ASN A 86 -7.66 -1.50 -2.02
CA ASN A 86 -8.59 -1.23 -0.93
C ASN A 86 -8.34 0.18 -0.37
N THR A 87 -7.10 0.56 -0.07
CA THR A 87 -6.82 1.92 0.46
C THR A 87 -7.13 3.01 -0.56
N MET A 88 -6.89 2.82 -1.86
CA MET A 88 -7.25 3.83 -2.87
C MET A 88 -8.76 3.98 -3.05
N LEU A 89 -9.52 2.88 -3.02
CA LEU A 89 -10.98 2.91 -3.05
C LEU A 89 -11.55 3.63 -1.81
N HIS A 90 -10.95 3.42 -0.64
CA HIS A 90 -11.35 4.12 0.59
C HIS A 90 -10.80 5.56 0.67
N SER A 91 -9.67 5.87 0.02
CA SER A 91 -9.07 7.22 0.01
C SER A 91 -9.85 8.20 -0.87
N GLN A 92 -10.72 7.74 -1.76
CA GLN A 92 -11.68 8.63 -2.44
C GLN A 92 -12.78 9.13 -1.48
N VAL A 93 -12.88 8.57 -0.27
CA VAL A 93 -13.91 8.91 0.73
C VAL A 93 -13.35 9.74 1.90
N THR A 94 -12.02 9.94 2.02
CA THR A 94 -11.44 10.68 3.16
C THR A 94 -10.20 11.51 2.78
N PRO A 95 -10.13 12.82 3.10
CA PRO A 95 -8.94 13.63 2.87
C PRO A 95 -7.76 13.17 3.74
N ARG A 96 -6.62 12.99 3.08
CA ARG A 96 -5.38 12.38 3.56
C ARG A 96 -4.62 13.28 4.55
N VAL A 97 -4.53 12.88 5.82
CA VAL A 97 -3.57 13.44 6.79
C VAL A 97 -2.37 12.49 6.90
N ALA A 98 -1.23 12.92 6.35
CA ALA A 98 0.03 12.18 6.45
C ALA A 98 0.71 12.45 7.80
N MET A 99 0.87 11.42 8.64
CA MET A 99 1.68 11.49 9.85
C MET A 99 3.16 11.24 9.48
N ALA A 100 3.98 12.29 9.58
CA ALA A 100 5.44 12.16 9.53
C ALA A 100 5.97 11.99 10.97
N THR A 101 6.38 10.77 11.32
CA THR A 101 7.11 10.49 12.57
C THR A 101 8.50 11.11 12.49
N LYS A 102 8.77 12.11 13.33
CA LYS A 102 10.11 12.68 13.49
C LYS A 102 10.90 11.88 14.51
N THR A 103 11.93 11.17 14.06
CA THR A 103 13.00 10.66 14.93
C THR A 103 13.99 11.80 15.17
N ALA A 104 14.37 11.99 16.43
CA ALA A 104 15.30 13.01 16.90
C ALA A 104 16.75 12.73 16.50
N LEU A 105 17.56 13.79 16.31
CA LEU A 105 18.77 14.14 17.10
C LEU A 105 19.62 15.23 16.37
N THR A 106 19.84 16.35 17.09
CA THR A 106 21.06 17.21 17.22
C THR A 106 22.00 17.43 16.01
N GLN A 107 22.59 18.60 15.69
CA GLN A 107 22.95 19.80 16.46
C GLN A 107 23.47 20.88 15.47
N ASN A 108 23.11 22.14 15.76
CA ASN A 108 23.90 23.38 15.65
C ASN A 108 24.99 23.56 14.57
N ARG A 109 24.84 24.60 13.73
CA ARG A 109 25.90 25.59 13.42
C ARG A 109 25.30 26.87 12.82
N SER A 110 25.29 27.91 13.63
CA SER A 110 24.97 29.29 13.25
C SER A 110 26.15 29.94 12.51
N PHE A 111 25.88 30.64 11.42
CA PHE A 111 26.64 31.83 11.01
C PHE A 111 25.65 32.93 10.59
N PRO A 112 25.84 34.19 11.03
CA PRO A 112 24.77 35.17 11.07
C PRO A 112 24.89 36.29 10.02
N SER A 113 23.74 36.94 9.84
CA SER A 113 23.56 38.34 9.45
C SER A 113 23.71 38.70 7.97
N LYS A 114 22.57 38.94 7.31
CA LYS A 114 22.22 40.30 6.92
C LYS A 114 20.70 40.48 6.76
N ASN A 115 20.12 41.08 7.79
CA ASN A 115 19.18 42.19 7.77
C ASN A 115 17.83 42.12 7.01
N GLN A 116 16.80 42.23 7.86
CA GLN A 116 15.74 43.27 7.85
C GLN A 116 14.38 42.93 7.23
N GLY A 117 13.37 42.96 8.11
CA GLY A 117 11.97 43.35 7.86
C GLY A 117 11.16 42.32 7.10
N GLY A 118 10.08 41.73 7.62
CA GLY A 118 8.98 42.38 8.33
C GLY A 118 7.94 42.85 7.30
N SER A 119 6.77 42.20 7.31
CA SER A 119 5.63 42.26 6.36
C SER A 119 5.77 41.28 5.18
N GLU A 120 4.80 40.47 4.76
CA GLU A 120 3.34 40.52 4.93
C GLU A 120 2.71 39.21 4.44
N SER A 121 3.03 38.05 5.05
CA SER A 121 2.39 36.78 4.66
C SER A 121 1.08 36.57 5.43
N GLY A 122 0.17 37.53 5.29
CA GLY A 122 -1.20 37.46 5.75
C GLY A 122 -2.13 37.90 4.64
N CYS A 123 -3.42 37.68 4.82
CA CYS A 123 -4.41 38.04 3.81
C CYS A 123 -4.40 39.55 3.59
N SER A 124 -4.01 40.01 2.40
CA SER A 124 -3.96 41.44 2.06
C SER A 124 -5.34 42.11 2.08
N HIS A 125 -6.43 41.32 2.01
CA HIS A 125 -7.80 41.84 2.01
C HIS A 125 -8.39 42.00 3.41
N CYS A 126 -8.12 41.08 4.35
CA CYS A 126 -8.69 41.15 5.71
C CYS A 126 -7.65 41.31 6.84
N GLY A 127 -6.36 41.37 6.49
CA GLY A 127 -5.24 41.57 7.42
C GLY A 127 -4.93 40.40 8.35
N ASN A 128 -5.51 39.22 8.14
CA ASN A 128 -5.30 38.08 9.05
C ASN A 128 -4.05 37.28 8.62
N PRO A 129 -3.06 37.06 9.50
CA PRO A 129 -1.82 36.36 9.15
C PRO A 129 -2.00 34.85 8.93
N LYS A 130 -3.18 34.28 9.25
CA LYS A 130 -3.42 32.83 9.20
C LYS A 130 -3.77 32.29 7.81
N HIS A 131 -4.19 33.14 6.88
CA HIS A 131 -4.52 32.74 5.50
C HIS A 131 -4.09 33.84 4.54
N THR A 132 -3.87 33.50 3.27
CA THR A 132 -3.55 34.47 2.20
C THR A 132 -4.84 34.99 1.53
N ILE A 133 -4.73 35.98 0.63
CA ILE A 133 -5.90 36.57 -0.05
C ILE A 133 -6.74 35.52 -0.80
N ASP A 134 -6.08 34.51 -1.39
CA ASP A 134 -6.73 33.44 -2.16
C ASP A 134 -7.69 32.57 -1.32
N ASN A 135 -7.49 32.52 0.00
CA ASN A 135 -8.33 31.76 0.93
C ASN A 135 -9.16 32.68 1.85
N CYS A 136 -9.34 33.95 1.48
CA CYS A 136 -10.10 34.90 2.30
C CYS A 136 -11.60 34.71 2.14
N PHE A 137 -12.26 34.10 3.13
CA PHE A 137 -13.71 33.92 3.10
C PHE A 137 -14.51 35.24 3.08
N LYS A 138 -13.94 36.34 3.61
CA LYS A 138 -14.57 37.67 3.46
C LYS A 138 -14.58 38.15 2.00
N LEU A 139 -13.56 37.79 1.21
CA LEU A 139 -13.45 38.15 -0.21
C LEU A 139 -14.25 37.18 -1.09
N HIS A 140 -14.04 35.88 -0.90
CA HIS A 140 -14.63 34.82 -1.75
C HIS A 140 -16.04 34.39 -1.32
N ARG A 141 -16.59 35.04 -0.28
CA ARG A 141 -17.85 34.74 0.42
C ARG A 141 -17.78 33.43 1.21
N TYR A 142 -18.53 33.39 2.31
CA TYR A 142 -18.60 32.22 3.17
C TYR A 142 -19.46 31.14 2.48
N PRO A 143 -19.01 29.88 2.44
CA PRO A 143 -19.80 28.78 1.89
C PRO A 143 -21.07 28.51 2.72
N ASP A 144 -22.11 27.96 2.10
CA ASP A 144 -23.43 27.73 2.72
C ASP A 144 -23.41 26.81 3.96
N TRP A 145 -22.32 26.06 4.18
CA TRP A 145 -22.14 25.21 5.36
C TRP A 145 -21.49 25.94 6.56
N TRP A 146 -21.05 27.20 6.40
CA TRP A 146 -20.28 27.93 7.41
C TRP A 146 -21.07 28.27 8.67
N ASP A 147 -22.39 28.48 8.55
CA ASP A 147 -23.24 28.85 9.70
C ASP A 147 -23.54 27.67 10.65
N ASN A 148 -23.36 26.42 10.19
CA ASN A 148 -23.62 25.22 11.00
C ASN A 148 -22.43 24.81 11.91
N LEU A 149 -21.37 25.62 11.97
CA LEU A 149 -20.15 25.33 12.74
C LEU A 149 -20.04 26.10 14.07
N ASN A 150 -21.02 26.96 14.39
CA ASN A 150 -20.99 27.83 15.57
C ASN A 150 -22.25 27.73 16.45
N GLU A 151 -22.98 26.61 16.40
CA GLU A 151 -24.03 26.31 17.39
C GLU A 151 -23.44 25.60 18.62
#